data_AF-A0A3D5Q044-F1
#
_entry.id   AF-A0A3D5Q044-F1
#
_cell.length_a   1.000
_cell.length_b   1.000
_cell.length_c   1.000
_cell.angle_alpha   90.00
_cell.angle_beta   90.00
_cell.angle_gamma   90.00
#
_symmetry.space_group_name_H-M   'P 1'
#
loop_
_entity.id
_entity.type
_entity.pdbx_description
1 polymer ?
#
loop_
_entity_poly.entity_id
_entity_poly.type
_entity_poly.pdbx_seq_one_letter_code
_entity_poly.pdbx_strand_id
1 'polypeptide(L)'
;ALCPTVVPTNILDKARLPENRSDFASAAMSKLAFTTSDEVARKTLDALDRKQLYVVPQFDGRIMWRFKRYAPRLYARTLGEAYRLAAN
;
A
#
# COMPACT_ATOMS: atom_id res chain seq x y z
N ALA A 1 13.30 -1.70 7.80
CA ALA A 1 12.01 -2.27 7.35
C ALA A 1 11.44 -1.40 6.25
N LEU A 2 11.16 -2.00 5.08
CA LEU A 2 10.55 -1.35 3.92
C LEU A 2 9.06 -1.69 3.89
N CYS A 3 8.19 -0.66 3.79
CA CYS A 3 6.74 -0.81 3.73
C CYS A 3 6.19 -0.03 2.53
N PRO A 4 6.25 -0.60 1.31
CA PRO A 4 5.62 0.00 0.15
C PRO A 4 4.11 -0.26 0.17
N THR A 5 3.34 0.61 -0.48
CA THR A 5 1.91 0.37 -0.77
C THR A 5 1.79 -0.41 -2.09
N VAL A 6 0.88 -0.01 -2.97
CA VAL A 6 0.61 -0.69 -4.24
C VAL A 6 1.68 -0.27 -5.26
N VAL A 7 2.43 -1.24 -5.78
CA VAL A 7 3.53 -1.06 -6.75
C VAL A 7 3.39 -2.10 -7.86
N PRO A 8 3.58 -1.73 -9.14
CA PRO A 8 3.35 -2.63 -10.27
C PRO A 8 4.46 -3.69 -10.30
N THR A 9 4.12 -4.89 -9.85
CA THR A 9 5.02 -6.04 -9.76
C THR A 9 4.27 -7.33 -10.09
N ASN A 10 5.01 -8.40 -10.35
CA ASN A 10 4.50 -9.75 -10.58
C ASN A 10 4.07 -10.47 -9.28
N ILE A 11 3.84 -9.75 -8.17
CA ILE A 11 3.47 -10.37 -6.90
C ILE A 11 2.11 -11.08 -6.97
N LEU A 12 1.23 -10.61 -7.86
CA LEU A 12 -0.10 -11.18 -8.06
C LEU A 12 -0.09 -12.47 -8.87
N ASP A 13 0.86 -12.65 -9.79
CA ASP A 13 0.97 -13.85 -10.64
C ASP A 13 1.16 -15.13 -9.81
N LYS A 14 1.76 -14.98 -8.62
CA LYS A 14 2.00 -16.06 -7.66
C LYS A 14 1.10 -15.98 -6.43
N ALA A 15 0.22 -14.96 -6.35
CA ALA A 15 -0.67 -14.79 -5.22
C ALA A 15 -1.82 -15.80 -5.29
N ARG A 16 -2.04 -16.55 -4.21
CA ARG A 16 -3.22 -17.42 -4.06
C ARG A 16 -4.43 -16.58 -3.67
N LEU A 17 -5.00 -15.88 -4.65
CA LEU A 17 -6.20 -15.08 -4.49
C LEU A 17 -7.41 -15.87 -5.02
N PRO A 18 -8.59 -15.74 -4.39
CA PRO A 18 -9.82 -16.20 -5.01
C PRO A 18 -10.04 -15.41 -6.32
N GLU A 19 -10.54 -16.08 -7.36
CA GLU A 19 -10.68 -15.53 -8.73
C GLU A 19 -11.48 -14.22 -8.76
N ASN A 20 -12.44 -14.05 -7.85
CA ASN A 20 -13.22 -12.81 -7.75
C ASN A 20 -12.42 -11.57 -7.29
N ARG A 21 -11.21 -11.75 -6.76
CA ARG A 21 -10.36 -10.65 -6.28
C ARG A 21 -9.07 -10.47 -7.07
N SER A 22 -8.69 -11.42 -7.94
CA SER A 22 -7.48 -11.31 -8.75
C SER A 22 -7.54 -10.13 -9.72
N ASP A 23 -8.68 -9.93 -10.38
CA ASP A 23 -8.85 -8.86 -11.37
C ASP A 23 -8.80 -7.48 -10.74
N PHE A 24 -9.46 -7.32 -9.58
CA PHE A 24 -9.40 -6.09 -8.81
C PHE A 24 -7.98 -5.79 -8.33
N ALA A 25 -7.27 -6.80 -7.82
CA ALA A 25 -5.90 -6.64 -7.37
C ALA A 25 -4.98 -6.25 -8.54
N SER A 26 -5.13 -6.89 -9.70
CA SER A 26 -4.35 -6.60 -10.91
C SER A 26 -4.61 -5.17 -11.42
N ALA A 27 -5.88 -4.76 -11.44
CA ALA A 27 -6.27 -3.40 -11.79
C ALA A 27 -5.72 -2.38 -10.78
N ALA A 28 -5.73 -2.69 -9.48
CA ALA A 28 -5.17 -1.83 -8.45
C ALA A 28 -3.65 -1.66 -8.63
N MET A 29 -2.90 -2.74 -8.84
CA MET A 29 -1.45 -2.69 -9.06
C MET A 29 -1.07 -1.93 -10.33
N SER A 30 -1.93 -1.95 -11.35
CA SER A 30 -1.67 -1.27 -12.63
C SER A 30 -2.12 0.20 -12.64
N LYS A 31 -3.28 0.51 -12.03
CA LYS A 31 -3.93 1.83 -12.15
C LYS A 31 -3.79 2.71 -10.91
N LEU A 32 -3.61 2.12 -9.73
CA LEU A 32 -3.50 2.84 -8.46
C LEU A 32 -2.05 2.94 -7.96
N ALA A 33 -1.10 2.42 -8.73
CA ALA A 33 0.31 2.57 -8.46
C ALA A 33 0.77 4.02 -8.68
N PHE A 34 1.06 4.73 -7.60
CA PHE A 34 1.61 6.09 -7.63
C PHE A 34 3.13 6.13 -7.85
N THR A 35 3.80 4.99 -7.95
CA THR A 35 5.26 4.88 -8.05
C THR A 35 5.64 3.63 -8.82
N THR A 36 6.84 3.60 -9.38
CA THR A 36 7.39 2.41 -10.03
C THR A 36 8.26 1.60 -9.05
N SER A 37 8.47 0.32 -9.38
CA SER A 37 9.34 -0.57 -8.61
C SER A 37 10.77 -0.04 -8.50
N ASP A 38 11.31 0.54 -9.59
CA ASP A 38 12.65 1.14 -9.60
C ASP A 38 12.75 2.36 -8.69
N GLU A 39 11.71 3.20 -8.67
CA GLU A 39 11.68 4.37 -7.80
C GLU A 39 11.63 3.98 -6.32
N VAL A 40 10.88 2.92 -5.99
CA VAL A 40 10.84 2.33 -4.65
C VAL A 40 12.21 1.78 -4.25
N ALA A 41 12.89 1.05 -5.16
CA ALA A 41 14.22 0.52 -4.91
C ALA A 41 15.23 1.64 -4.59
N ARG A 42 15.27 2.68 -5.43
CA ARG A 42 16.16 3.84 -5.22
C ARG A 42 15.87 4.54 -3.89
N LYS A 43 14.60 4.87 -3.60
CA LYS A 43 14.22 5.51 -2.32
C LYS A 43 14.61 4.67 -1.11
N THR A 44 14.56 3.35 -1.25
CA THR A 44 14.94 2.41 -0.19
C THR A 44 16.45 2.43 0.05
N LEU A 45 17.25 2.38 -1.00
CA LEU A 45 18.71 2.45 -0.91
C LEU A 45 19.15 3.81 -0.32
N ASP A 46 18.57 4.91 -0.81
CA ASP A 46 18.83 6.25 -0.26
C ASP A 46 18.51 6.34 1.25
N ALA A 47 17.45 5.65 1.70
CA ALA A 47 17.05 5.64 3.10
C ALA A 47 17.95 4.71 3.96
N LEU A 48 18.43 3.61 3.37
CA LEU A 48 19.40 2.72 3.99
C LEU A 48 20.72 3.46 4.26
N ASP A 49 21.21 4.24 3.29
CA ASP A 49 22.41 5.06 3.44
C ASP A 49 22.26 6.11 4.56
N ARG A 50 21.03 6.64 4.72
CA ARG A 50 20.66 7.54 5.83
C ARG A 50 20.39 6.84 7.16
N LYS A 51 20.62 5.53 7.26
CA LYS A 51 20.37 4.69 8.46
C LYS A 51 18.92 4.80 8.98
N GLN A 52 17.95 4.96 8.08
CA GLN A 52 16.54 5.06 8.44
C GLN A 52 15.94 3.66 8.64
N LEU A 53 15.36 3.42 9.82
CA LEU A 53 14.79 2.11 10.15
C LEU A 53 13.44 1.85 9.45
N TYR A 54 12.59 2.87 9.32
CA TYR A 54 11.26 2.76 8.71
C TYR A 54 11.18 3.54 7.42
N VAL A 55 10.96 2.84 6.30
CA VAL A 55 10.89 3.43 4.97
C VAL A 55 9.51 3.19 4.38
N VAL A 56 8.75 4.26 4.23
CA VAL A 56 7.45 4.28 3.54
C VAL A 56 7.60 5.19 2.31
N PRO A 57 7.94 4.62 1.13
CA PRO A 57 8.37 5.40 -0.03
C PRO A 57 7.23 6.24 -0.64
N GLN A 58 6.00 5.76 -0.54
CA GLN A 58 4.82 6.39 -1.15
C GLN A 58 4.12 7.34 -0.17
N PHE A 59 3.56 8.44 -0.68
CA PHE A 59 3.00 9.53 0.13
C PHE A 59 1.68 9.15 0.80
N ASP A 60 0.81 8.47 0.06
CA ASP A 60 -0.42 7.84 0.54
C ASP A 60 -0.16 6.94 1.76
N GLY A 61 0.86 6.08 1.70
CA GLY A 61 1.24 5.20 2.80
C GLY A 61 1.66 5.99 4.05
N ARG A 62 2.37 7.11 3.88
CA ARG A 62 2.76 7.98 5.00
C ARG A 62 1.56 8.68 5.62
N ILE A 63 0.61 9.17 4.82
CA ILE A 63 -0.63 9.76 5.34
C ILE A 63 -1.42 8.69 6.10
N MET A 64 -1.61 7.52 5.50
CA MET A 64 -2.36 6.43 6.11
C MET A 64 -1.75 6.01 7.45
N TRP A 65 -0.42 5.88 7.50
CA TRP A 65 0.30 5.56 8.72
C TRP A 65 0.10 6.64 9.81
N ARG A 66 0.21 7.92 9.44
CA ARG A 66 -0.06 9.04 10.37
C ARG A 66 -1.50 9.04 10.85
N PHE A 67 -2.47 8.84 9.96
CA PHE A 67 -3.89 8.82 10.30
C PHE A 67 -4.20 7.70 11.29
N LYS A 68 -3.67 6.50 11.05
CA LYS A 68 -3.77 5.38 11.99
C LYS A 68 -3.13 5.69 13.34
N ARG A 69 -2.04 6.47 13.37
CA ARG A 69 -1.33 6.82 14.61
C ARG A 69 -2.02 7.91 15.42
N TYR A 70 -2.57 8.93 14.75
CA TYR A 70 -3.21 10.08 15.42
C TYR A 70 -4.69 9.87 15.72
N ALA A 71 -5.42 9.11 14.90
CA ALA A 71 -6.86 8.94 15.02
C ALA A 71 -7.29 7.47 14.82
N PRO A 72 -6.82 6.52 15.66
CA PRO A 72 -7.02 5.09 15.44
C PRO A 72 -8.51 4.67 15.45
N ARG A 73 -9.33 5.28 16.32
CA ARG A 73 -10.77 4.98 16.39
C ARG A 73 -11.50 5.47 15.14
N LEU A 74 -11.15 6.65 14.64
CA LEU A 74 -11.75 7.20 13.43
C LEU A 74 -11.36 6.34 12.22
N TYR A 75 -10.09 5.99 12.10
CA TYR A 75 -9.59 5.10 11.06
C TYR A 75 -10.33 3.76 11.00
N ALA A 76 -10.53 3.11 12.16
CA ALA A 76 -11.26 1.86 12.22
C ALA A 76 -12.74 2.03 11.80
N ARG A 77 -13.40 3.11 12.24
CA ARG A 77 -14.79 3.40 11.87
C ARG A 77 -14.93 3.67 10.37
N THR A 78 -14.07 4.50 9.79
CA THR A 78 -14.15 4.85 8.36
C THR A 78 -13.96 3.63 7.48
N LEU A 79 -13.02 2.74 7.83
CA LEU A 79 -12.83 1.48 7.11
C LEU A 79 -14.03 0.55 7.29
N GLY A 80 -14.57 0.43 8.49
CA GLY A 80 -15.76 -0.39 8.75
C GLY A 80 -16.97 0.05 7.94
N GLU A 81 -17.23 1.37 7.85
CA GLU A 81 -18.29 1.90 6.98
C GLU A 81 -18.01 1.67 5.49
N ALA A 82 -16.77 1.91 5.03
CA ALA A 82 -16.40 1.67 3.64
C ALA A 82 -16.60 0.20 3.23
N TYR A 83 -16.24 -0.75 4.10
CA TYR A 83 -16.46 -2.17 3.85
C TYR A 83 -17.95 -2.53 3.78
N ARG A 84 -18.79 -1.95 4.63
CA ARG A 84 -20.25 -2.15 4.56
C ARG A 84 -20.82 -1.66 3.24
N LEU A 85 -20.41 -0.48 2.79
CA LEU A 85 -20.88 0.10 1.53
C LEU A 85 -20.38 -0.67 0.30
N ALA A 86 -19.20 -1.26 0.36
CA ALA A 86 -18.64 -2.05 -0.74
C ALA A 86 -19.16 -3.51 -0.78
N ALA A 87 -19.75 -3.99 0.33
CA ALA A 87 -20.33 -5.33 0.42
C ALA A 87 -21.83 -5.36 0.12
N ASN A 88 -22.50 -4.20 0.15
CA ASN A 88 -23.87 -3.98 -0.31
C ASN A 88 -23.88 -3.59 -1.79
#